data_AF-W4EA47-F1
#
_entry.id   AF-W4EA47-F1
#
_cell.length_a   1.000
_cell.length_b   1.000
_cell.length_c   1.000
_cell.angle_alpha   90.00
_cell.angle_beta   90.00
_cell.angle_gamma   90.00
#
_symmetry.space_group_name_H-M   'P 1'
#
loop_
_entity.id
_entity.type
_entity.pdbx_description
1 polymer ?
#
loop_
_entity_poly.entity_id
_entity_poly.type
_entity_poly.pdbx_seq_one_letter_code
_entity_poly.pdbx_strand_id
1 'polypeptide(L)'
;MSNLRLSNTRLSGADGVRAIACLSVILHHLSQKLIMPAQKPWLQELQSVLLLGNSGVSLFFLLSGFLLSFPFWSAYLNNDPYPSLRTYTLRRAARIMPGFYVSLLVCLFLTWRLDIPMEYLGRRIVTAFTFTSGFHYTTFFPSDLNGPLWSISFEVFCYLLMPLFMAVLFLLGKRHSFSKAILFWVAVFGLVLAANALIHHWFTPSEQGRGWDYGQVGGAKFWMPRYNPVGFFGHFTIGILAAGITNALLQRRSRVERLSRLGVFDAAAVLALGLAGLLIWRMRHAGEFDFSLQQQQYLFPVYALLFGIVLFSAPFSRFAGRALDNRLFRYTAKVSFGLYIWHYLFITLIEKYGIQDFHYSGVRDVWRWLGISMSVVVISYAAATISYYAIEQPFINWSKGKPFFWRKPKESSPSTAA
;
A
#
# COMPACT_ATOMS: atom_id res chain seq x y z
N MET A 1 -30.59 22.17 11.67
CA MET A 1 -29.54 21.66 12.57
C MET A 1 -29.38 20.16 12.36
N SER A 2 -28.48 19.74 11.47
CA SER A 2 -28.17 18.32 11.23
C SER A 2 -26.83 17.98 11.87
N ASN A 3 -26.89 17.16 12.92
CA ASN A 3 -25.74 16.61 13.61
C ASN A 3 -24.81 15.85 12.63
N LEU A 4 -23.74 16.49 12.16
CA LEU A 4 -22.54 15.79 11.70
C LEU A 4 -21.87 15.18 12.93
N ARG A 5 -22.44 14.09 13.45
CA ARG A 5 -21.82 13.20 14.43
C ARG A 5 -20.60 12.56 13.76
N LEU A 6 -19.42 12.89 14.27
CA LEU A 6 -18.12 12.34 13.85
C LEU A 6 -17.91 10.87 14.25
N SER A 7 -18.98 10.11 14.54
CA SER A 7 -18.87 8.74 15.06
C SER A 7 -18.84 7.63 14.00
N ASN A 8 -18.84 7.94 12.69
CA ASN A 8 -18.82 6.91 11.65
C ASN A 8 -18.29 7.33 10.26
N THR A 9 -17.60 8.47 10.13
CA THR A 9 -17.15 8.96 8.82
C THR A 9 -16.00 8.09 8.29
N ARG A 10 -16.31 7.14 7.40
CA ARG A 10 -15.31 6.60 6.47
C ARG A 10 -14.76 7.77 5.67
N LEU A 11 -13.43 7.94 5.64
CA LEU A 11 -12.78 8.93 4.80
C LEU A 11 -13.00 8.53 3.34
N SER A 12 -13.94 9.21 2.68
CA SER A 12 -14.38 8.83 1.34
C SER A 12 -13.24 8.90 0.33
N GLY A 13 -13.23 7.98 -0.63
CA GLY A 13 -12.19 7.83 -1.66
C GLY A 13 -11.03 6.93 -1.24
N ALA A 14 -10.77 6.74 0.05
CA ALA A 14 -9.67 5.90 0.51
C ALA A 14 -9.85 4.42 0.16
N ASP A 15 -11.09 3.92 0.11
CA ASP A 15 -11.36 2.54 -0.33
C ASP A 15 -11.09 2.42 -1.84
N GLY A 16 -11.50 3.41 -2.65
CA GLY A 16 -11.21 3.43 -4.08
C GLY A 16 -9.73 3.48 -4.43
N VAL A 17 -8.96 4.39 -3.80
CA VAL A 17 -7.51 4.45 -4.01
C VAL A 17 -6.85 3.13 -3.61
N ARG A 18 -7.32 2.47 -2.54
CA ARG A 18 -6.79 1.16 -2.12
C ARG A 18 -7.09 0.06 -3.13
N ALA A 19 -8.30 0.06 -3.70
CA ALA A 19 -8.68 -0.89 -4.74
C ALA A 19 -7.83 -0.68 -6.01
N ILE A 20 -7.66 0.57 -6.45
CA ILE A 20 -6.80 0.93 -7.59
C ILE A 20 -5.36 0.44 -7.34
N ALA A 21 -4.79 0.75 -6.18
CA ALA A 21 -3.44 0.34 -5.80
C ALA A 21 -3.24 -1.18 -5.86
N CYS A 22 -4.19 -1.94 -5.32
CA CYS A 22 -4.13 -3.40 -5.29
C CYS A 22 -4.25 -4.01 -6.69
N LEU A 23 -5.24 -3.56 -7.46
CA LEU A 23 -5.50 -4.08 -8.79
C LEU A 23 -4.39 -3.72 -9.77
N SER A 24 -3.80 -2.53 -9.67
CA SER A 24 -2.69 -2.11 -10.53
C SER A 24 -1.46 -2.99 -10.32
N VAL A 25 -1.15 -3.39 -9.08
CA VAL A 25 -0.03 -4.30 -8.78
C VAL A 25 -0.27 -5.70 -9.35
N ILE A 26 -1.49 -6.23 -9.22
CA ILE A 26 -1.84 -7.53 -9.81
C ILE A 26 -1.74 -7.48 -11.33
N LEU A 27 -2.30 -6.45 -11.96
CA LEU A 27 -2.25 -6.26 -13.41
C LEU A 27 -0.81 -6.07 -13.91
N HIS A 28 0.04 -5.38 -13.15
CA HIS A 28 1.47 -5.28 -13.45
C HIS A 28 2.10 -6.67 -13.56
N HIS A 29 1.97 -7.51 -12.53
CA HIS A 29 2.58 -8.84 -12.55
C HIS A 29 2.00 -9.77 -13.61
N LEU A 30 0.69 -9.67 -13.90
CA LEU A 30 0.08 -10.41 -15.00
C LEU A 30 0.60 -9.94 -16.36
N SER A 31 0.74 -8.62 -16.56
CA SER A 31 1.22 -8.04 -17.82
C SER A 31 2.68 -8.39 -18.14
N GLN A 32 3.51 -8.68 -17.13
CA GLN A 32 4.88 -9.17 -17.32
C GLN A 32 4.93 -10.55 -17.99
N LYS A 33 3.84 -11.33 -17.98
CA LYS A 33 3.78 -12.67 -18.56
C LYS A 33 3.42 -12.68 -20.05
N LEU A 34 2.92 -11.57 -20.58
CA LEU A 34 2.61 -11.39 -22.00
C LEU A 34 3.87 -10.97 -22.77
N ILE A 35 4.18 -11.61 -23.89
CA ILE A 35 5.33 -11.23 -24.72
C ILE A 35 5.02 -9.98 -25.56
N MET A 36 5.58 -8.84 -25.17
CA MET A 36 5.29 -7.53 -25.77
C MET A 36 5.62 -7.46 -27.27
N PRO A 37 6.81 -7.88 -27.76
CA PRO A 37 7.16 -7.73 -29.18
C PRO A 37 6.25 -8.49 -30.15
N ALA A 38 5.51 -9.51 -29.68
CA ALA A 38 4.58 -10.27 -30.52
C ALA A 38 3.18 -9.65 -30.60
N GLN A 39 2.90 -8.58 -29.85
CA GLN A 39 1.57 -7.98 -29.78
C GLN A 39 1.38 -6.89 -30.83
N LYS A 40 0.12 -6.58 -31.14
CA LYS A 40 -0.25 -5.42 -31.97
C LYS A 40 0.22 -4.12 -31.29
N PRO A 41 0.61 -3.06 -32.03
CA PRO A 41 1.17 -1.84 -31.46
C PRO A 41 0.33 -1.21 -30.33
N TRP A 42 -1.00 -1.12 -30.51
CA TRP A 42 -1.88 -0.56 -29.47
C TRP A 42 -1.88 -1.37 -28.16
N LEU A 43 -1.68 -2.70 -28.25
CA LEU A 43 -1.62 -3.59 -27.10
C LEU A 43 -0.26 -3.51 -26.42
N GLN A 44 0.82 -3.28 -27.17
CA GLN A 44 2.13 -2.96 -26.59
C GLN A 44 2.06 -1.68 -25.75
N GLU A 45 1.42 -0.63 -26.27
CA GLU A 45 1.22 0.63 -25.56
C GLU A 45 0.39 0.45 -24.27
N LEU A 46 -0.69 -0.34 -24.35
CA LEU A 46 -1.49 -0.70 -23.18
C LEU A 46 -0.66 -1.49 -22.17
N GLN A 47 0.13 -2.46 -22.62
CA GLN A 47 1.00 -3.25 -21.76
C GLN A 47 2.06 -2.38 -21.07
N SER A 48 2.68 -1.43 -21.77
CA SER A 48 3.61 -0.45 -21.16
C SER A 48 2.96 0.35 -20.05
N VAL A 49 1.68 0.74 -20.19
CA VAL A 49 0.91 1.38 -19.11
C VAL A 49 0.67 0.42 -17.94
N LEU A 50 0.27 -0.83 -18.20
CA LEU A 50 0.04 -1.82 -17.15
C LEU A 50 1.32 -2.18 -16.37
N LEU A 51 2.48 -2.15 -17.03
CA LEU A 51 3.78 -2.35 -16.39
C LEU A 51 4.13 -1.25 -15.38
N LEU A 52 3.59 -0.04 -15.51
CA LEU A 52 3.68 0.99 -14.47
C LEU A 52 2.68 0.78 -13.31
N GLY A 53 1.90 -0.30 -13.33
CA GLY A 53 0.97 -0.66 -12.27
C GLY A 53 1.63 -1.00 -10.92
N ASN A 54 2.95 -1.27 -10.92
CA ASN A 54 3.78 -1.36 -9.71
C ASN A 54 3.74 -0.09 -8.86
N SER A 55 3.43 1.07 -9.46
CA SER A 55 3.18 2.34 -8.77
C SER A 55 2.03 2.27 -7.74
N GLY A 56 1.18 1.24 -7.79
CA GLY A 56 0.21 0.94 -6.74
C GLY A 56 0.86 0.73 -5.36
N VAL A 57 2.12 0.28 -5.29
CA VAL A 57 2.86 0.17 -4.03
C VAL A 57 3.01 1.55 -3.37
N SER A 58 3.40 2.58 -4.13
CA SER A 58 3.45 3.97 -3.63
C SER A 58 2.13 4.42 -2.99
N LEU A 59 1.00 4.03 -3.61
CA LEU A 59 -0.32 4.39 -3.11
C LEU A 59 -0.66 3.70 -1.78
N PHE A 60 -0.19 2.48 -1.53
CA PHE A 60 -0.34 1.84 -0.22
C PHE A 60 0.40 2.60 0.89
N PHE A 61 1.64 3.05 0.63
CA PHE A 61 2.40 3.87 1.58
C PHE A 61 1.71 5.21 1.84
N LEU A 62 1.29 5.91 0.78
CA LEU A 62 0.54 7.16 0.85
C LEU A 62 -0.75 6.99 1.67
N LEU A 63 -1.56 5.97 1.35
CA LEU A 63 -2.82 5.67 2.05
C LEU A 63 -2.61 5.34 3.52
N SER A 64 -1.56 4.57 3.82
CA SER A 64 -1.20 4.23 5.19
C SER A 64 -0.79 5.48 5.96
N GLY A 65 0.03 6.36 5.38
CA GLY A 65 0.36 7.66 5.96
C GLY A 65 -0.87 8.52 6.22
N PHE A 66 -1.78 8.59 5.25
CA PHE A 66 -3.02 9.32 5.37
C PHE A 66 -3.91 8.82 6.50
N LEU A 67 -4.26 7.52 6.50
CA LEU A 67 -5.22 6.97 7.45
C LEU A 67 -4.68 6.84 8.86
N LEU A 68 -3.39 6.51 9.01
CA LEU A 68 -2.79 6.28 10.31
C LEU A 68 -2.45 7.57 11.05
N SER A 69 -2.05 8.61 10.33
CA SER A 69 -1.78 9.91 10.93
C SER A 69 -3.05 10.74 11.17
N PHE A 70 -4.17 10.42 10.52
CA PHE A 70 -5.43 11.14 10.68
C PHE A 70 -5.86 11.35 12.15
N PRO A 71 -5.92 10.33 13.03
CA PRO A 71 -6.27 10.55 14.44
C PRO A 71 -5.24 11.38 15.20
N PHE A 72 -3.95 11.33 14.83
CA PHE A 72 -2.90 12.15 15.45
C PHE A 72 -3.06 13.61 15.05
N TRP A 73 -3.35 13.89 13.78
CA TRP A 73 -3.67 15.24 13.31
C TRP A 73 -4.92 15.81 13.95
N SER A 74 -5.99 15.00 14.06
CA SER A 74 -7.21 15.42 14.76
C SER A 74 -6.91 15.80 16.21
N ALA A 75 -6.19 14.94 16.94
CA ALA A 75 -5.83 15.21 18.33
C ALA A 75 -4.94 16.45 18.46
N TYR A 76 -3.92 16.57 17.59
CA TYR A 76 -3.01 17.72 17.58
C TYR A 76 -3.77 19.03 17.38
N LEU A 77 -4.59 19.13 16.33
CA LEU A 77 -5.28 20.39 16.01
C LEU A 77 -6.42 20.74 16.98
N ASN A 78 -6.91 19.77 17.75
CA ASN A 78 -7.91 20.00 18.80
C ASN A 78 -7.29 20.25 20.19
N ASN A 79 -5.96 20.18 20.32
CA ASN A 79 -5.24 20.17 21.60
C ASN A 79 -5.68 19.02 22.53
N ASP A 80 -6.07 17.88 21.96
CA ASP A 80 -6.34 16.66 22.71
C ASP A 80 -5.03 15.95 23.08
N PRO A 81 -5.04 15.07 24.09
CA PRO A 81 -3.87 14.25 24.42
C PRO A 81 -3.38 13.39 23.24
N TYR A 82 -2.08 13.08 23.25
CA TYR A 82 -1.46 12.23 22.26
C TYR A 82 -2.16 10.85 22.17
N PRO A 83 -2.53 10.36 20.98
CA PRO A 83 -3.22 9.07 20.84
C PRO A 83 -2.41 7.89 21.43
N SER A 84 -3.12 6.94 22.05
CA SER A 84 -2.52 5.76 22.69
C SER A 84 -1.68 4.92 21.71
N LEU A 85 -0.36 4.86 21.95
CA LEU A 85 0.56 4.01 21.17
C LEU A 85 0.22 2.53 21.30
N ARG A 86 -0.18 2.07 22.48
CA ARG A 86 -0.61 0.68 22.69
C ARG A 86 -1.77 0.32 21.76
N THR A 87 -2.80 1.18 21.71
CA THR A 87 -3.97 0.95 20.85
C THR A 87 -3.60 1.00 19.37
N TYR A 88 -2.74 1.95 18.98
CA TYR A 88 -2.21 2.06 17.63
C TYR A 88 -1.47 0.79 17.20
N THR A 89 -0.47 0.37 17.99
CA THR A 89 0.38 -0.79 17.68
C THR A 89 -0.43 -2.08 17.64
N LEU A 90 -1.33 -2.31 18.61
CA LEU A 90 -2.20 -3.50 18.61
C LEU A 90 -3.09 -3.58 17.36
N ARG A 91 -3.67 -2.44 16.92
CA ARG A 91 -4.51 -2.39 15.72
C ARG A 91 -3.71 -2.64 14.44
N ARG A 92 -2.47 -2.16 14.37
CA ARG A 92 -1.58 -2.42 13.23
C ARG A 92 -1.10 -3.87 13.20
N ALA A 93 -0.66 -4.39 14.34
CA ALA A 93 -0.27 -5.79 14.51
C ALA A 93 -1.41 -6.72 14.06
N ALA A 94 -2.62 -6.50 14.59
CA ALA A 94 -3.80 -7.29 14.25
C ALA A 94 -4.22 -7.19 12.77
N ARG A 95 -3.88 -6.09 12.09
CA ARG A 95 -4.19 -5.91 10.66
C ARG A 95 -3.17 -6.62 9.74
N ILE A 96 -1.89 -6.63 10.11
CA ILE A 96 -0.80 -7.05 9.22
C ILE A 96 -0.29 -8.45 9.58
N MET A 97 0.05 -8.69 10.86
CA MET A 97 0.81 -9.87 11.27
C MET A 97 0.10 -11.19 10.98
N PRO A 98 -1.21 -11.38 11.27
CA PRO A 98 -1.85 -12.68 11.07
C PRO A 98 -1.84 -13.12 9.61
N GLY A 99 -2.29 -12.27 8.69
CA GLY A 99 -2.32 -12.58 7.27
C GLY A 99 -0.90 -12.76 6.70
N PHE A 100 0.01 -11.83 7.03
CA PHE A 100 1.41 -11.90 6.57
C PHE A 100 2.10 -13.19 7.02
N TYR A 101 2.02 -13.53 8.31
CA TYR A 101 2.67 -14.74 8.82
C TYR A 101 2.05 -16.01 8.27
N VAL A 102 0.73 -16.10 8.10
CA VAL A 102 0.14 -17.29 7.45
C VAL A 102 0.62 -17.41 6.01
N SER A 103 0.61 -16.32 5.23
CA SER A 103 1.13 -16.32 3.86
C SER A 103 2.61 -16.72 3.82
N LEU A 104 3.44 -16.18 4.72
CA LEU A 104 4.85 -16.50 4.82
C LEU A 104 5.08 -17.97 5.19
N LEU A 105 4.35 -18.49 6.18
CA LEU A 105 4.43 -19.89 6.61
C LEU A 105 4.03 -20.85 5.49
N VAL A 106 2.98 -20.52 4.72
CA VAL A 106 2.61 -21.30 3.52
C VAL A 106 3.74 -21.29 2.50
N CYS A 107 4.35 -20.12 2.23
CA CYS A 107 5.50 -20.05 1.32
C CYS A 107 6.68 -20.89 1.82
N LEU A 108 7.03 -20.80 3.12
CA LEU A 108 8.12 -21.58 3.72
C LEU A 108 7.84 -23.10 3.68
N PHE A 109 6.60 -23.50 3.97
CA PHE A 109 6.18 -24.89 3.88
C PHE A 109 6.30 -25.42 2.45
N LEU A 110 5.86 -24.65 1.45
CA LEU A 110 5.97 -25.03 0.04
C LEU A 110 7.44 -25.06 -0.42
N THR A 111 8.27 -24.10 -0.02
CA THR A 111 9.71 -24.11 -0.28
C THR A 111 10.34 -25.41 0.24
N TRP A 112 10.04 -25.81 1.48
CA TRP A 112 10.53 -27.07 2.06
C TRP A 112 9.98 -28.29 1.34
N ARG A 113 8.67 -28.34 1.07
CA ARG A 113 8.00 -29.50 0.48
C ARG A 113 8.39 -29.75 -0.97
N LEU A 114 8.73 -28.70 -1.71
CA LEU A 114 9.09 -28.72 -3.12
C LEU A 114 10.61 -28.66 -3.35
N ASP A 115 11.40 -28.73 -2.27
CA ASP A 115 12.87 -28.68 -2.28
C ASP A 115 13.43 -27.50 -3.10
N ILE A 116 12.82 -26.32 -2.92
CA ILE A 116 13.23 -25.12 -3.65
C ILE A 116 14.50 -24.56 -3.00
N PRO A 117 15.65 -24.51 -3.72
CA PRO A 117 16.86 -23.95 -3.17
C PRO A 117 16.66 -22.45 -2.91
N MET A 118 16.95 -22.00 -1.68
CA MET A 118 16.93 -20.58 -1.31
C MET A 118 18.22 -20.20 -0.59
N GLU A 119 18.90 -19.20 -1.14
CA GLU A 119 20.07 -18.60 -0.52
C GLU A 119 19.69 -17.89 0.79
N TYR A 120 20.58 -17.97 1.79
CA TYR A 120 20.43 -17.28 3.08
C TYR A 120 19.12 -17.59 3.84
N LEU A 121 18.55 -18.79 3.67
CA LEU A 121 17.23 -19.17 4.22
C LEU A 121 17.04 -18.79 5.70
N GLY A 122 17.97 -19.17 6.58
CA GLY A 122 17.86 -18.86 8.01
C GLY A 122 17.80 -17.35 8.30
N ARG A 123 18.65 -16.55 7.62
CA ARG A 123 18.67 -15.09 7.76
C ARG A 123 17.37 -14.46 7.21
N ARG A 124 16.88 -14.95 6.07
CA ARG A 124 15.60 -14.52 5.48
C ARG A 124 14.42 -14.81 6.40
N ILE A 125 14.37 -15.98 7.03
CA ILE A 125 13.33 -16.33 8.01
C ILE A 125 13.35 -15.35 9.19
N VAL A 126 14.50 -15.20 9.86
CA VAL A 126 14.61 -14.30 11.04
C VAL A 126 14.20 -12.87 10.71
N THR A 127 14.68 -12.35 9.58
CA THR A 127 14.37 -10.98 9.16
C THR A 127 12.93 -10.81 8.68
N ALA A 128 12.30 -11.83 8.10
CA ALA A 128 10.88 -11.82 7.75
C ALA A 128 9.99 -11.78 8.99
N PHE A 129 10.28 -12.61 10.01
CA PHE A 129 9.51 -12.63 11.26
C PHE A 129 9.66 -11.34 12.07
N THR A 130 10.82 -10.67 11.98
CA THR A 130 11.10 -9.42 12.69
C THR A 130 10.78 -8.17 11.86
N PHE A 131 10.26 -8.31 10.63
CA PHE A 131 10.02 -7.21 9.68
C PHE A 131 11.26 -6.35 9.37
N THR A 132 12.44 -6.99 9.31
CA THR A 132 13.73 -6.34 9.01
C THR A 132 14.33 -6.79 7.66
N SER A 133 13.60 -7.58 6.87
CA SER A 133 14.05 -8.11 5.58
C SER A 133 14.56 -7.03 4.63
N GLY A 134 13.91 -5.87 4.65
CA GLY A 134 14.16 -4.73 3.79
C GLY A 134 15.46 -3.95 3.99
N PHE A 135 16.25 -4.26 5.03
CA PHE A 135 17.47 -3.52 5.35
C PHE A 135 18.73 -4.08 4.70
N HIS A 136 18.65 -5.21 3.98
CA HIS A 136 19.80 -5.80 3.32
C HIS A 136 19.40 -6.59 2.08
N TYR A 137 20.17 -6.51 0.99
CA TYR A 137 19.84 -7.13 -0.30
C TYR A 137 19.70 -8.67 -0.21
N THR A 138 20.47 -9.36 0.64
CA THR A 138 20.35 -10.82 0.79
C THR A 138 19.03 -11.27 1.42
N THR A 139 18.38 -10.39 2.20
CA THR A 139 17.12 -10.67 2.88
C THR A 139 15.92 -9.97 2.25
N PHE A 140 16.16 -9.08 1.29
CA PHE A 140 15.18 -8.15 0.74
C PHE A 140 13.86 -8.82 0.37
N PHE A 141 13.95 -9.98 -0.29
CA PHE A 141 12.82 -10.84 -0.60
C PHE A 141 12.70 -11.95 0.47
N PRO A 142 11.64 -11.93 1.31
CA PRO A 142 11.42 -12.96 2.33
C PRO A 142 11.20 -14.37 1.77
N SER A 143 10.72 -14.47 0.53
CA SER A 143 10.42 -15.74 -0.15
C SER A 143 10.54 -15.59 -1.67
N ASP A 144 11.18 -16.56 -2.32
CA ASP A 144 11.27 -16.63 -3.78
C ASP A 144 9.95 -17.05 -4.44
N LEU A 145 9.02 -17.64 -3.68
CA LEU A 145 7.66 -17.93 -4.13
C LEU A 145 6.76 -16.68 -4.10
N ASN A 146 7.18 -15.63 -3.40
CA ASN A 146 6.35 -14.44 -3.17
C ASN A 146 7.20 -13.18 -3.04
N GLY A 147 7.75 -12.74 -4.17
CA GLY A 147 8.59 -11.54 -4.25
C GLY A 147 7.96 -10.30 -3.59
N PRO A 148 6.69 -9.94 -3.86
CA PRO A 148 6.05 -8.73 -3.32
C PRO A 148 6.01 -8.59 -1.79
N LEU A 149 6.28 -9.65 -1.01
CA LEU A 149 6.34 -9.56 0.46
C LEU A 149 7.41 -8.59 0.98
N TRP A 150 8.39 -8.18 0.15
CA TRP A 150 9.45 -7.25 0.54
C TRP A 150 8.91 -5.95 1.16
N SER A 151 7.81 -5.41 0.62
CA SER A 151 7.29 -4.08 0.98
C SER A 151 6.73 -4.02 2.40
N ILE A 152 6.31 -5.16 2.95
CA ILE A 152 5.69 -5.22 4.28
C ILE A 152 6.69 -4.78 5.36
N SER A 153 7.96 -5.14 5.22
CA SER A 153 9.01 -4.67 6.13
C SER A 153 9.18 -3.15 6.12
N PHE A 154 9.11 -2.53 4.94
CA PHE A 154 9.18 -1.08 4.78
C PHE A 154 7.93 -0.41 5.38
N GLU A 155 6.75 -0.99 5.20
CA GLU A 155 5.51 -0.48 5.80
C GLU A 155 5.59 -0.50 7.34
N VAL A 156 6.06 -1.61 7.93
CA VAL A 156 6.23 -1.71 9.39
C VAL A 156 7.22 -0.66 9.90
N PHE A 157 8.32 -0.43 9.17
CA PHE A 157 9.24 0.65 9.50
C PHE A 157 8.57 2.03 9.48
N CYS A 158 7.73 2.32 8.48
CA CYS A 158 6.95 3.55 8.44
C CYS A 158 5.96 3.66 9.62
N TYR A 159 5.39 2.54 10.08
CA TYR A 159 4.51 2.49 11.25
C TYR A 159 5.21 2.82 12.56
N LEU A 160 6.55 2.67 12.62
CA LEU A 160 7.38 3.08 13.75
C LEU A 160 7.77 4.56 13.65
N LEU A 161 8.19 5.03 12.47
CA LEU A 161 8.60 6.42 12.27
C LEU A 161 7.46 7.42 12.41
N MET A 162 6.26 7.11 11.90
CA MET A 162 5.12 8.03 11.96
C MET A 162 4.79 8.48 13.39
N PRO A 163 4.53 7.59 14.37
CA PRO A 163 4.25 8.01 15.73
C PRO A 163 5.47 8.66 16.40
N LEU A 164 6.69 8.29 16.03
CA LEU A 164 7.89 8.96 16.57
C LEU A 164 7.91 10.45 16.18
N PHE A 165 7.75 10.77 14.89
CA PHE A 165 7.72 12.16 14.43
C PHE A 165 6.47 12.91 14.92
N MET A 166 5.32 12.25 15.03
CA MET A 166 4.14 12.85 15.67
C MET A 166 4.41 13.19 17.14
N ALA A 167 5.07 12.32 17.91
CA ALA A 167 5.42 12.61 19.29
C ALA A 167 6.32 13.85 19.39
N VAL A 168 7.36 13.94 18.54
CA VAL A 168 8.22 15.14 18.47
C VAL A 168 7.38 16.39 18.18
N LEU A 169 6.46 16.34 17.20
CA LEU A 169 5.58 17.46 16.88
C LEU A 169 4.73 17.94 18.09
N PHE A 170 4.20 17.02 18.89
CA PHE A 170 3.43 17.34 20.10
C PHE A 170 4.30 17.98 21.20
N LEU A 171 5.60 17.66 21.25
CA LEU A 171 6.53 18.22 22.24
C LEU A 171 6.99 19.65 21.90
N LEU A 172 6.94 20.06 20.64
CA LEU A 172 7.49 21.34 20.15
C LEU A 172 6.66 22.59 20.53
N GLY A 173 5.54 22.47 21.25
CA GLY A 173 4.86 23.65 21.78
C GLY A 173 3.54 23.39 22.50
N LYS A 174 3.21 24.26 23.47
CA LYS A 174 1.97 24.19 24.27
C LYS A 174 0.69 24.60 23.51
N ARG A 175 0.84 25.30 22.39
CA ARG A 175 -0.28 25.70 21.50
C ARG A 175 -0.04 25.13 20.12
N HIS A 176 -0.87 24.17 19.73
CA HIS A 176 -0.76 23.48 18.45
C HIS A 176 -1.26 24.39 17.31
N SER A 177 -0.48 24.46 16.23
CA SER A 177 -0.78 25.30 15.07
C SER A 177 -0.58 24.50 13.79
N PHE A 178 -1.57 24.57 12.90
CA PHE A 178 -1.51 23.89 11.61
C PHE A 178 -0.29 24.33 10.78
N SER A 179 -0.01 25.63 10.67
CA SER A 179 1.11 26.13 9.87
C SER A 179 2.46 25.65 10.41
N LYS A 180 2.63 25.65 11.74
CA LYS A 180 3.86 25.13 12.37
C LYS A 180 4.01 23.63 12.15
N ALA A 181 2.92 22.88 12.23
CA ALA A 181 2.94 21.44 11.99
C ALA A 181 3.22 21.09 10.53
N ILE A 182 2.69 21.84 9.57
CA ILE A 182 3.05 21.67 8.15
C ILE A 182 4.53 21.98 7.92
N LEU A 183 5.04 23.08 8.48
CA LEU A 183 6.46 23.41 8.38
C LEU A 183 7.34 22.30 8.98
N PHE A 184 6.94 21.75 10.13
CA PHE A 184 7.61 20.59 10.73
C PHE A 184 7.62 19.39 9.78
N TRP A 185 6.49 19.01 9.20
CA TRP A 185 6.42 17.86 8.29
C TRP A 185 7.14 18.09 6.96
N VAL A 186 7.21 19.33 6.48
CA VAL A 186 8.07 19.71 5.34
C VAL A 186 9.56 19.58 5.71
N ALA A 187 9.95 19.99 6.92
CA ALA A 187 11.31 19.79 7.42
C ALA A 187 11.65 18.30 7.60
N VAL A 188 10.72 17.49 8.12
CA VAL A 188 10.86 16.02 8.20
C VAL A 188 11.01 15.42 6.80
N PHE A 189 10.23 15.88 5.81
CA PHE A 189 10.38 15.44 4.43
C PHE A 189 11.77 15.79 3.87
N GLY A 190 12.28 17.01 4.13
CA GLY A 190 13.64 17.41 3.79
C GLY A 190 14.70 16.53 4.46
N LEU A 191 14.53 16.19 5.74
CA LEU A 191 15.40 15.27 6.47
C LEU A 191 15.39 13.87 5.85
N VAL A 192 14.22 13.37 5.44
CA VAL A 192 14.09 12.08 4.75
C VAL A 192 14.85 12.07 3.43
N LEU A 193 14.75 13.15 2.63
CA LEU A 193 15.52 13.28 1.40
C LEU A 193 17.03 13.33 1.66
N ALA A 194 17.46 14.06 2.69
CA ALA A 194 18.87 14.11 3.07
C ALA A 194 19.39 12.73 3.52
N ALA A 195 18.64 12.04 4.39
CA ALA A 195 18.96 10.69 4.83
C ALA A 195 18.99 9.69 3.65
N ASN A 196 18.04 9.80 2.72
CA ASN A 196 18.03 8.97 1.51
C ASN A 196 19.27 9.22 0.63
N ALA A 197 19.72 10.46 0.47
CA ALA A 197 20.96 10.76 -0.26
C ALA A 197 22.19 10.11 0.40
N LEU A 198 22.28 10.15 1.75
CA LEU A 198 23.34 9.47 2.49
C LEU A 198 23.28 7.95 2.31
N ILE A 199 22.08 7.37 2.26
CA ILE A 199 21.90 5.94 2.01
C ILE A 199 22.41 5.57 0.62
N HIS A 200 22.10 6.36 -0.41
CA HIS A 200 22.65 6.14 -1.75
C HIS A 200 24.17 6.24 -1.77
N HIS A 201 24.73 7.19 -1.01
CA HIS A 201 26.18 7.39 -0.98
C HIS A 201 26.93 6.24 -0.28
N TRP A 202 26.41 5.70 0.83
CA TRP A 202 27.14 4.73 1.66
C TRP A 202 26.69 3.28 1.52
N PHE A 203 25.46 3.04 1.05
CA PHE A 203 24.86 1.70 1.03
C PHE A 203 24.50 1.21 -0.38
N THR A 204 25.12 1.78 -1.42
CA THR A 204 25.02 1.22 -2.78
C THR A 204 25.78 -0.12 -2.83
N PRO A 205 25.11 -1.25 -3.15
CA PRO A 205 25.78 -2.53 -3.29
C PRO A 205 26.80 -2.55 -4.43
N SER A 206 27.77 -3.47 -4.35
CA SER A 206 28.73 -3.68 -5.44
C SER A 206 28.05 -4.18 -6.73
N GLU A 207 28.68 -3.89 -7.87
CA GLU A 207 28.22 -4.35 -9.19
C GLU A 207 28.35 -5.87 -9.37
N GLN A 208 29.17 -6.55 -8.55
CA GLN A 208 29.36 -7.99 -8.64
C GLN A 208 28.04 -8.73 -8.32
N GLY A 209 27.55 -9.51 -9.29
CA GLY A 209 26.31 -10.26 -9.15
C GLY A 209 25.07 -9.37 -9.02
N ARG A 210 25.10 -8.16 -9.61
CA ARG A 210 23.99 -7.20 -9.63
C ARG A 210 23.13 -7.42 -10.88
N GLY A 211 21.81 -7.52 -10.72
CA GLY A 211 20.87 -7.73 -11.82
C GLY A 211 20.03 -8.98 -11.68
N TRP A 212 18.91 -9.02 -12.40
CA TRP A 212 17.93 -10.10 -12.34
C TRP A 212 18.42 -11.43 -12.92
N ASP A 213 19.46 -11.39 -13.76
CA ASP A 213 20.12 -12.59 -14.31
C ASP A 213 20.82 -13.41 -13.20
N TYR A 214 21.13 -12.79 -12.07
CA TYR A 214 21.70 -13.45 -10.88
C TYR A 214 20.61 -13.80 -9.83
N GLY A 215 19.36 -14.00 -10.28
CA GLY A 215 18.25 -14.35 -9.43
C GLY A 215 17.79 -13.24 -8.49
N GLN A 216 17.05 -13.62 -7.44
CA GLN A 216 16.41 -12.67 -6.52
C GLN A 216 17.40 -11.83 -5.71
N VAL A 217 18.55 -12.42 -5.33
CA VAL A 217 19.59 -11.67 -4.59
C VAL A 217 20.26 -10.63 -5.49
N GLY A 218 20.52 -10.96 -6.75
CA GLY A 218 21.03 -9.99 -7.73
C GLY A 218 20.04 -8.90 -8.08
N GLY A 219 18.75 -9.25 -8.23
CA GLY A 219 17.66 -8.28 -8.39
C GLY A 219 17.53 -7.35 -7.18
N ALA A 220 17.67 -7.88 -5.97
CA ALA A 220 17.69 -7.07 -4.74
C ALA A 220 18.88 -6.10 -4.71
N LYS A 221 20.05 -6.49 -5.21
CA LYS A 221 21.20 -5.57 -5.38
C LYS A 221 20.95 -4.51 -6.45
N PHE A 222 20.21 -4.83 -7.51
CA PHE A 222 19.81 -3.85 -8.51
C PHE A 222 18.89 -2.78 -7.90
N TRP A 223 17.92 -3.22 -7.11
CA TRP A 223 16.97 -2.35 -6.41
C TRP A 223 17.58 -1.55 -5.25
N MET A 224 18.43 -2.14 -4.43
CA MET A 224 19.09 -1.43 -3.33
C MET A 224 20.20 -0.52 -3.89
N PRO A 225 20.36 0.73 -3.43
CA PRO A 225 19.65 1.39 -2.32
C PRO A 225 18.40 2.18 -2.75
N ARG A 226 18.09 2.23 -4.05
CA ARG A 226 16.97 3.00 -4.60
C ARG A 226 15.62 2.59 -3.99
N TYR A 227 15.48 1.30 -3.69
CA TYR A 227 14.49 0.76 -2.77
C TYR A 227 15.08 0.68 -1.37
N ASN A 228 14.66 1.58 -0.48
CA ASN A 228 15.00 1.50 0.94
C ASN A 228 13.86 2.02 1.82
N PRO A 229 13.78 1.59 3.09
CA PRO A 229 12.71 1.99 4.00
C PRO A 229 12.60 3.50 4.24
N VAL A 230 13.71 4.24 4.20
CA VAL A 230 13.74 5.69 4.44
C VAL A 230 13.15 6.46 3.26
N GLY A 231 13.56 6.16 2.03
CA GLY A 231 12.98 6.76 0.82
C GLY A 231 11.48 6.55 0.75
N PHE A 232 11.01 5.33 1.06
CA PHE A 232 9.58 5.01 1.09
C PHE A 232 8.79 5.74 2.18
N PHE A 233 9.43 6.13 3.28
CA PHE A 233 8.81 7.02 4.26
C PHE A 233 8.53 8.42 3.67
N GLY A 234 9.21 8.82 2.59
CA GLY A 234 8.86 10.02 1.80
C GLY A 234 7.47 9.94 1.18
N HIS A 235 7.12 8.81 0.55
CA HIS A 235 5.78 8.55 0.02
C HIS A 235 4.73 8.59 1.13
N PHE A 236 5.06 7.97 2.27
CA PHE A 236 4.22 7.92 3.45
C PHE A 236 3.97 9.32 4.03
N THR A 237 4.98 10.19 4.05
CA THR A 237 4.92 11.57 4.54
C THR A 237 3.97 12.44 3.72
N ILE A 238 3.88 12.23 2.40
CA ILE A 238 2.88 12.92 1.56
C ILE A 238 1.46 12.57 2.02
N GLY A 239 1.24 11.30 2.42
CA GLY A 239 -0.02 10.87 3.01
C GLY A 239 -0.31 11.56 4.34
N ILE A 240 0.71 11.70 5.19
CA ILE A 240 0.62 12.41 6.47
C ILE A 240 0.22 13.88 6.23
N LEU A 241 0.84 14.56 5.28
CA LEU A 241 0.50 15.94 4.91
C LEU A 241 -0.95 16.05 4.40
N ALA A 242 -1.38 15.13 3.53
CA ALA A 242 -2.76 15.10 3.03
C ALA A 242 -3.78 14.90 4.18
N ALA A 243 -3.46 14.11 5.20
CA ALA A 243 -4.31 13.93 6.37
C ALA A 243 -4.37 15.19 7.25
N GLY A 244 -3.26 15.90 7.39
CA GLY A 244 -3.22 17.21 8.06
C GLY A 244 -4.10 18.24 7.37
N ILE A 245 -3.99 18.35 6.03
CA ILE A 245 -4.83 19.22 5.21
C ILE A 245 -6.31 18.86 5.39
N THR A 246 -6.63 17.57 5.35
CA THR A 246 -8.02 17.09 5.52
C THR A 246 -8.58 17.49 6.89
N ASN A 247 -7.81 17.32 7.97
CA ASN A 247 -8.24 17.75 9.32
C ASN A 247 -8.41 19.27 9.41
N ALA A 248 -7.50 20.06 8.83
CA ALA A 248 -7.63 21.51 8.80
C ALA A 248 -8.86 21.99 8.01
N LEU A 249 -9.21 21.31 6.92
CA LEU A 249 -10.43 21.56 6.15
C LEU A 249 -11.68 21.22 6.97
N LEU A 250 -11.68 20.12 7.73
CA LEU A 250 -12.80 19.74 8.60
C LEU A 250 -13.12 20.80 9.68
N GLN A 251 -12.12 21.58 10.12
CA GLN A 251 -12.34 22.70 11.04
C GLN A 251 -12.99 23.93 10.37
N ARG A 252 -12.98 24.03 9.03
CA ARG A 252 -13.48 25.18 8.24
C ARG A 252 -14.81 24.90 7.54
N ARG A 253 -15.80 24.39 8.28
CA ARG A 253 -17.06 23.83 7.74
C ARG A 253 -17.77 24.71 6.72
N SER A 254 -18.02 25.99 7.02
CA SER A 254 -18.78 26.89 6.13
C SER A 254 -18.12 27.12 4.78
N ARG A 255 -16.79 27.33 4.77
CA ARG A 255 -16.01 27.51 3.53
C ARG A 255 -15.95 26.22 2.72
N VAL A 256 -15.72 25.08 3.38
CA VAL A 256 -15.67 23.77 2.74
C VAL A 256 -17.01 23.41 2.11
N GLU A 257 -18.13 23.67 2.78
CA GLU A 257 -19.46 23.43 2.23
C GLU A 257 -19.71 24.28 0.98
N ARG A 258 -19.32 25.56 1.00
CA ARG A 258 -19.41 26.43 -0.18
C ARG A 258 -18.58 25.88 -1.35
N LEU A 259 -17.32 25.52 -1.11
CA LEU A 259 -16.43 24.99 -2.14
C LEU A 259 -16.89 23.63 -2.68
N SER A 260 -17.47 22.78 -1.84
CA SER A 260 -18.08 21.52 -2.23
C SER A 260 -19.30 21.73 -3.14
N ARG A 261 -20.17 22.72 -2.82
CA ARG A 261 -21.29 23.08 -3.69
C ARG A 261 -20.84 23.64 -5.05
N LEU A 262 -19.71 24.37 -5.08
CA LEU A 262 -19.09 24.86 -6.32
C LEU A 262 -18.33 23.78 -7.10
N GLY A 263 -18.27 22.54 -6.62
CA GLY A 263 -17.60 21.43 -7.30
C GLY A 263 -16.07 21.48 -7.27
N VAL A 264 -15.46 22.34 -6.45
CA VAL A 264 -13.99 22.54 -6.41
C VAL A 264 -13.27 21.25 -6.02
N PHE A 265 -13.80 20.50 -5.04
CA PHE A 265 -13.19 19.24 -4.62
C PHE A 265 -13.36 18.11 -5.65
N ASP A 266 -14.48 18.09 -6.37
CA ASP A 266 -14.67 17.17 -7.50
C ASP A 266 -13.69 17.47 -8.63
N ALA A 267 -13.57 18.76 -9.01
CA ALA A 267 -12.62 19.21 -10.03
C ALA A 267 -11.17 18.89 -9.63
N ALA A 268 -10.78 19.15 -8.38
CA ALA A 268 -9.44 18.83 -7.89
C ALA A 268 -9.15 17.32 -7.94
N ALA A 269 -10.10 16.47 -7.50
CA ALA A 269 -9.93 15.02 -7.53
C ALA A 269 -9.86 14.48 -8.97
N VAL A 270 -10.76 14.92 -9.85
CA VAL A 270 -10.80 14.47 -11.26
C VAL A 270 -9.57 14.95 -12.02
N LEU A 271 -9.15 16.21 -11.84
CA LEU A 271 -7.95 16.75 -12.46
C LEU A 271 -6.70 15.99 -11.98
N ALA A 272 -6.59 15.72 -10.68
CA ALA A 272 -5.46 14.96 -10.14
C ALA A 272 -5.41 13.53 -10.68
N LEU A 273 -6.55 12.84 -10.80
CA LEU A 273 -6.64 11.52 -11.42
C LEU A 273 -6.28 11.56 -12.92
N GLY A 274 -6.77 12.56 -13.65
CA GLY A 274 -6.45 12.75 -15.07
C GLY A 274 -4.97 13.04 -15.30
N LEU A 275 -4.36 13.89 -14.47
CA LEU A 275 -2.93 14.17 -14.50
C LEU A 275 -2.10 12.96 -14.10
N ALA A 276 -2.57 12.12 -13.18
CA ALA A 276 -1.89 10.87 -12.83
C ALA A 276 -1.91 9.88 -14.01
N GLY A 277 -3.06 9.75 -14.68
CA GLY A 277 -3.17 8.95 -15.91
C GLY A 277 -2.29 9.48 -17.04
N LEU A 278 -2.25 10.81 -17.24
CA LEU A 278 -1.37 11.45 -18.22
C LEU A 278 0.10 11.26 -17.88
N LEU A 279 0.49 11.33 -16.61
CA LEU A 279 1.85 11.07 -16.16
C LEU A 279 2.25 9.63 -16.47
N ILE A 280 1.42 8.65 -16.12
CA ILE A 280 1.65 7.24 -16.46
C ILE A 280 1.77 7.07 -17.98
N TRP A 281 0.86 7.66 -18.75
CA TRP A 281 0.93 7.62 -20.21
C TRP A 281 2.25 8.19 -20.71
N ARG A 282 2.66 9.38 -20.26
CA ARG A 282 3.92 10.01 -20.69
C ARG A 282 5.16 9.20 -20.31
N MET A 283 5.15 8.54 -19.16
CA MET A 283 6.31 7.83 -18.59
C MET A 283 6.35 6.34 -18.95
N ARG A 284 5.39 5.80 -19.70
CA ARG A 284 5.26 4.36 -20.00
C ARG A 284 6.47 3.70 -20.69
N HIS A 285 7.32 4.50 -21.32
CA HIS A 285 8.54 4.06 -22.00
C HIS A 285 9.82 4.55 -21.29
N ALA A 286 9.70 5.23 -20.15
CA ALA A 286 10.84 5.67 -19.36
C ALA A 286 11.42 4.51 -18.55
N GLY A 287 12.72 4.56 -18.26
CA GLY A 287 13.35 3.63 -17.33
C GLY A 287 12.79 3.79 -15.92
N GLU A 288 12.90 2.72 -15.12
CA GLU A 288 12.27 2.59 -13.79
C GLU A 288 12.61 3.75 -12.83
N PHE A 289 13.75 4.41 -13.02
CA PHE A 289 14.28 5.45 -12.13
C PHE A 289 14.41 6.83 -12.77
N ASP A 290 14.15 6.97 -14.07
CA ASP A 290 14.62 8.12 -14.88
C ASP A 290 13.92 9.44 -14.51
N PHE A 291 12.64 9.37 -14.13
CA PHE A 291 11.85 10.56 -13.77
C PHE A 291 11.96 10.94 -12.29
N SER A 292 12.31 9.99 -11.44
CA SER A 292 12.07 10.11 -10.02
C SER A 292 13.13 10.90 -9.28
N LEU A 293 12.68 11.73 -8.34
CA LEU A 293 13.56 12.45 -7.43
C LEU A 293 14.45 11.45 -6.66
N GLN A 294 15.76 11.68 -6.70
CA GLN A 294 16.78 10.81 -6.10
C GLN A 294 16.73 9.35 -6.58
N GLN A 295 16.25 9.10 -7.80
CA GLN A 295 16.05 7.74 -8.32
C GLN A 295 15.18 6.87 -7.41
N GLN A 296 14.28 7.48 -6.63
CA GLN A 296 13.25 6.72 -5.91
C GLN A 296 12.26 6.09 -6.90
N GLN A 297 11.34 5.29 -6.39
CA GLN A 297 10.46 4.50 -7.23
C GLN A 297 9.12 5.15 -7.51
N TYR A 298 8.43 4.63 -8.52
CA TYR A 298 7.02 4.92 -8.76
C TYR A 298 6.72 6.40 -9.06
N LEU A 299 7.59 7.03 -9.87
CA LEU A 299 7.41 8.40 -10.33
C LEU A 299 7.34 9.41 -9.16
N PHE A 300 8.06 9.10 -8.08
CA PHE A 300 8.14 9.94 -6.90
C PHE A 300 8.78 11.32 -7.20
N PRO A 301 8.25 12.42 -6.62
CA PRO A 301 7.12 12.51 -5.70
C PRO A 301 5.77 12.79 -6.38
N VAL A 302 5.76 13.04 -7.69
CA VAL A 302 4.61 13.61 -8.40
C VAL A 302 3.39 12.70 -8.33
N TYR A 303 3.56 11.40 -8.55
CA TYR A 303 2.45 10.45 -8.51
C TYR A 303 1.81 10.38 -7.11
N ALA A 304 2.62 10.36 -6.05
CA ALA A 304 2.15 10.38 -4.67
C ALA A 304 1.45 11.71 -4.32
N LEU A 305 1.95 12.85 -4.82
CA LEU A 305 1.32 14.16 -4.62
C LEU A 305 -0.05 14.24 -5.29
N LEU A 306 -0.18 13.76 -6.52
CA LEU A 306 -1.46 13.72 -7.25
C LEU A 306 -2.50 12.88 -6.49
N PHE A 307 -2.14 11.69 -6.02
CA PHE A 307 -3.05 10.89 -5.19
C PHE A 307 -3.25 11.49 -3.79
N GLY A 308 -2.30 12.26 -3.25
CA GLY A 308 -2.50 13.05 -2.05
C GLY A 308 -3.62 14.08 -2.21
N ILE A 309 -3.69 14.74 -3.38
CA ILE A 309 -4.79 15.65 -3.77
C ILE A 309 -6.12 14.90 -3.84
N VAL A 310 -6.14 13.71 -4.45
CA VAL A 310 -7.34 12.86 -4.46
C VAL A 310 -7.80 12.55 -3.05
N LEU A 311 -6.89 12.13 -2.16
CA LEU A 311 -7.22 11.72 -0.79
C LEU A 311 -7.73 12.86 0.09
N PHE A 312 -7.17 14.07 0.01
CA PHE A 312 -7.72 15.18 0.80
C PHE A 312 -8.97 15.80 0.19
N SER A 313 -9.19 15.67 -1.14
CA SER A 313 -10.35 16.24 -1.81
C SER A 313 -11.58 15.33 -1.76
N ALA A 314 -11.39 14.01 -1.87
CA ALA A 314 -12.48 13.04 -1.96
C ALA A 314 -13.49 13.11 -0.78
N PRO A 315 -13.09 13.28 0.50
CA PRO A 315 -14.03 13.42 1.62
C PRO A 315 -15.00 14.61 1.50
N PHE A 316 -14.65 15.63 0.72
CA PHE A 316 -15.44 16.85 0.54
C PHE A 316 -16.07 16.97 -0.86
N SER A 317 -15.77 16.02 -1.74
CA SER A 317 -16.35 15.92 -3.08
C SER A 317 -17.80 15.42 -3.05
N ARG A 318 -18.62 15.80 -4.02
CA ARG A 318 -20.02 15.36 -4.12
C ARG A 318 -20.17 14.08 -4.93
N PHE A 319 -19.32 13.89 -5.94
CA PHE A 319 -19.36 12.79 -6.89
C PHE A 319 -18.10 11.92 -6.82
N ALA A 320 -16.91 12.51 -6.89
CA ALA A 320 -15.66 11.76 -7.04
C ALA A 320 -15.44 10.74 -5.91
N GLY A 321 -15.66 11.12 -4.66
CA GLY A 321 -15.54 10.24 -3.50
C GLY A 321 -16.55 9.09 -3.54
N ARG A 322 -17.79 9.35 -3.99
CA ARG A 322 -18.82 8.30 -4.16
C ARG A 322 -18.47 7.32 -5.27
N ALA A 323 -17.91 7.82 -6.38
CA ALA A 323 -17.46 6.98 -7.48
C ALA A 323 -16.31 6.06 -7.05
N LEU A 324 -15.37 6.60 -6.27
CA LEU A 324 -14.26 5.85 -5.68
C LEU A 324 -14.71 4.87 -4.59
N ASP A 325 -15.83 5.12 -3.89
CA ASP A 325 -16.34 4.20 -2.86
C ASP A 325 -17.53 3.35 -3.35
N ASN A 326 -17.54 2.99 -4.63
CA ASN A 326 -18.54 2.08 -5.17
C ASN A 326 -18.50 0.69 -4.47
N ARG A 327 -19.51 -0.15 -4.69
CA ARG A 327 -19.63 -1.45 -4.00
C ARG A 327 -18.43 -2.36 -4.26
N LEU A 328 -17.96 -2.41 -5.51
CA LEU A 328 -16.82 -3.22 -5.91
C LEU A 328 -15.55 -2.75 -5.21
N PHE A 329 -15.23 -1.45 -5.28
CA PHE A 329 -14.02 -0.89 -4.69
C PHE A 329 -14.00 -1.04 -3.16
N ARG A 330 -15.15 -0.87 -2.49
CA ARG A 330 -15.25 -1.15 -1.05
C ARG A 330 -14.98 -2.61 -0.69
N TYR A 331 -15.42 -3.55 -1.53
CA TYR A 331 -15.13 -4.96 -1.34
C TYR A 331 -13.65 -5.25 -1.58
N THR A 332 -13.10 -4.83 -2.71
CA THR A 332 -11.68 -4.99 -3.05
C THR A 332 -10.79 -4.37 -1.97
N ALA A 333 -11.09 -3.16 -1.50
CA ALA A 333 -10.36 -2.49 -0.42
C ALA A 333 -10.38 -3.26 0.90
N LYS A 334 -11.49 -3.95 1.21
CA LYS A 334 -11.62 -4.76 2.42
C LYS A 334 -10.65 -5.94 2.40
N VAL A 335 -10.58 -6.65 1.28
CA VAL A 335 -9.74 -7.85 1.09
C VAL A 335 -8.38 -7.55 0.46
N SER A 336 -8.03 -6.28 0.25
CA SER A 336 -6.83 -5.89 -0.53
C SER A 336 -5.51 -6.36 0.08
N PHE A 337 -5.45 -6.49 1.41
CA PHE A 337 -4.26 -6.99 2.08
C PHE A 337 -4.03 -8.46 1.74
N GLY A 338 -5.07 -9.29 1.87
CA GLY A 338 -5.09 -10.66 1.36
C GLY A 338 -4.74 -10.74 -0.12
N LEU A 339 -5.34 -9.90 -0.98
CA LEU A 339 -5.03 -9.88 -2.41
C LEU A 339 -3.54 -9.61 -2.64
N TYR A 340 -2.97 -8.63 -1.94
CA TYR A 340 -1.56 -8.28 -2.03
C TYR A 340 -0.64 -9.43 -1.61
N ILE A 341 -0.91 -10.11 -0.49
CA ILE A 341 -0.02 -11.16 0.00
C ILE A 341 -0.20 -12.50 -0.71
N TRP A 342 -1.35 -12.79 -1.33
CA TRP A 342 -1.61 -14.10 -1.95
C TRP A 342 -1.40 -14.15 -3.46
N HIS A 343 -1.63 -13.05 -4.21
CA HIS A 343 -1.68 -13.10 -5.68
C HIS A 343 -0.39 -13.64 -6.32
N TYR A 344 0.78 -13.19 -5.86
CA TYR A 344 2.04 -13.55 -6.49
C TYR A 344 2.46 -15.00 -6.21
N LEU A 345 2.03 -15.56 -5.06
CA LEU A 345 2.20 -16.98 -4.78
C LEU A 345 1.48 -17.81 -5.86
N PHE A 346 0.23 -17.47 -6.20
CA PHE A 346 -0.50 -18.17 -7.25
C PHE A 346 0.12 -17.98 -8.63
N ILE A 347 0.56 -16.76 -8.96
CA ILE A 347 1.30 -16.49 -10.21
C ILE A 347 2.52 -17.41 -10.28
N THR A 348 3.33 -17.47 -9.22
CA THR A 348 4.58 -18.25 -9.19
C THR A 348 4.31 -19.76 -9.24
N LEU A 349 3.27 -20.25 -8.57
CA LEU A 349 2.91 -21.67 -8.62
C LEU A 349 2.43 -22.08 -10.01
N ILE A 350 1.63 -21.26 -10.68
CA ILE A 350 1.19 -21.51 -12.06
C ILE A 350 2.38 -21.45 -13.02
N GLU A 351 3.24 -20.44 -12.89
CA GLU A 351 4.46 -20.27 -13.69
C GLU A 351 5.41 -21.46 -13.57
N LYS A 352 5.66 -21.95 -12.35
CA LYS A 352 6.64 -23.03 -12.11
C LYS A 352 6.09 -24.44 -12.32
N TYR A 353 4.81 -24.68 -12.01
CA TYR A 353 4.26 -26.03 -11.90
C TYR A 353 2.97 -26.26 -12.70
N GLY A 354 2.36 -25.19 -13.24
CA GLY A 354 1.07 -25.29 -13.94
C GLY A 354 1.20 -25.18 -15.45
N ILE A 355 1.65 -24.02 -15.94
CA ILE A 355 1.60 -23.64 -17.35
C ILE A 355 2.98 -23.22 -17.80
N GLN A 356 3.60 -24.03 -18.67
CA GLN A 356 5.00 -23.87 -19.08
C GLN A 356 5.30 -22.53 -19.76
N ASP A 357 4.37 -21.98 -20.55
CA ASP A 357 4.55 -20.70 -21.25
C ASP A 357 4.20 -19.48 -20.38
N PHE A 358 3.75 -19.68 -19.13
CA PHE A 358 3.35 -18.60 -18.21
C PHE A 358 4.53 -18.04 -17.38
N HIS A 359 5.69 -17.88 -18.01
CA HIS A 359 6.84 -17.20 -17.43
C HIS A 359 6.97 -15.75 -17.91
N TYR A 360 7.95 -15.01 -17.40
CA TYR A 360 8.23 -13.64 -17.85
C TYR A 360 8.37 -13.59 -19.38
N SER A 361 7.60 -12.72 -20.03
CA SER A 361 7.54 -12.57 -21.50
C SER A 361 7.31 -13.89 -22.27
N GLY A 362 6.54 -14.83 -21.72
CA GLY A 362 6.34 -16.15 -22.31
C GLY A 362 5.10 -16.29 -23.20
N VAL A 363 3.94 -15.80 -22.74
CA VAL A 363 2.66 -16.07 -23.41
C VAL A 363 2.51 -15.19 -24.64
N ARG A 364 2.32 -15.83 -25.82
CA ARG A 364 2.14 -15.14 -27.11
C ARG A 364 0.70 -14.76 -27.40
N ASP A 365 -0.23 -15.69 -27.17
CA ASP A 365 -1.64 -15.47 -27.47
C ASP A 365 -2.34 -14.65 -26.39
N VAL A 366 -2.93 -13.52 -26.77
CA VAL A 366 -3.57 -12.59 -25.84
C VAL A 366 -4.79 -13.18 -25.14
N TRP A 367 -5.56 -14.05 -25.81
CA TRP A 367 -6.78 -14.63 -25.25
C TRP A 367 -6.44 -15.70 -24.21
N ARG A 368 -5.41 -16.50 -24.48
CA ARG A 368 -4.81 -17.42 -23.51
C ARG A 368 -4.27 -16.67 -22.31
N TRP A 369 -3.50 -15.60 -22.53
CA TRP A 369 -3.02 -14.74 -21.44
C TRP A 369 -4.17 -14.17 -20.60
N LEU A 370 -5.24 -13.66 -21.24
CA LEU A 370 -6.44 -13.16 -20.55
C LEU A 370 -7.13 -14.26 -19.73
N GLY A 371 -7.28 -15.46 -20.28
CA GLY A 371 -7.90 -16.60 -19.58
C GLY A 371 -7.12 -17.03 -18.33
N ILE A 372 -5.79 -17.14 -18.44
CA ILE A 372 -4.91 -17.46 -17.30
C ILE A 372 -4.95 -16.32 -16.27
N SER A 373 -4.81 -15.08 -16.72
CA SER A 373 -4.86 -13.88 -15.89
C SER A 373 -6.15 -13.79 -15.09
N MET A 374 -7.29 -14.08 -15.72
CA MET A 374 -8.58 -14.08 -15.05
C MET A 374 -8.69 -15.19 -14.01
N SER A 375 -8.17 -16.38 -14.31
CA SER A 375 -8.10 -17.47 -13.35
C SER A 375 -7.27 -17.09 -12.11
N VAL A 376 -6.11 -16.44 -12.32
CA VAL A 376 -5.28 -15.92 -11.21
C VAL A 376 -6.06 -14.90 -10.38
N VAL A 377 -6.73 -13.94 -11.02
CA VAL A 377 -7.52 -12.92 -10.31
C VAL A 377 -8.62 -13.58 -9.47
N VAL A 378 -9.37 -14.52 -10.04
CA VAL A 378 -10.45 -15.24 -9.34
C VAL A 378 -9.92 -16.01 -8.13
N ILE A 379 -8.86 -16.80 -8.31
CA ILE A 379 -8.24 -17.57 -7.22
C ILE A 379 -7.68 -16.64 -6.14
N SER A 380 -7.05 -15.52 -6.54
CA SER A 380 -6.54 -14.51 -5.61
C SER A 380 -7.65 -13.87 -4.79
N TYR A 381 -8.80 -13.55 -5.42
CA TYR A 381 -9.98 -13.04 -4.71
C TYR A 381 -10.57 -14.08 -3.77
N ALA A 382 -10.67 -15.34 -4.18
CA ALA A 382 -11.16 -16.41 -3.32
C ALA A 382 -10.25 -16.57 -2.08
N ALA A 383 -8.94 -16.69 -2.28
CA ALA A 383 -7.97 -16.82 -1.20
C ALA A 383 -7.93 -15.59 -0.28
N ALA A 384 -7.93 -14.37 -0.84
CA ALA A 384 -7.97 -13.13 -0.07
C ALA A 384 -9.26 -13.01 0.75
N THR A 385 -10.39 -13.48 0.21
CA THR A 385 -11.67 -13.49 0.91
C THR A 385 -11.64 -14.46 2.08
N ILE A 386 -11.19 -15.70 1.85
CA ILE A 386 -11.03 -16.71 2.89
C ILE A 386 -10.06 -16.21 3.97
N SER A 387 -8.89 -15.71 3.55
CA SER A 387 -7.87 -15.18 4.45
C SER A 387 -8.40 -14.01 5.29
N TYR A 388 -9.16 -13.10 4.68
CA TYR A 388 -9.78 -12.00 5.41
C TYR A 388 -10.75 -12.49 6.50
N TYR A 389 -11.71 -13.35 6.16
CA TYR A 389 -12.75 -13.76 7.10
C TYR A 389 -12.25 -14.77 8.14
N ALA A 390 -11.37 -15.70 7.75
CA ALA A 390 -10.87 -16.76 8.63
C ALA A 390 -9.66 -16.34 9.47
N ILE A 391 -8.81 -15.45 8.95
CA ILE A 391 -7.54 -15.10 9.59
C ILE A 391 -7.53 -13.63 10.00
N GLU A 392 -7.71 -12.68 9.09
CA GLU A 392 -7.47 -11.25 9.42
C GLU A 392 -8.56 -10.66 10.34
N GLN A 393 -9.83 -10.88 10.00
CA GLN A 393 -10.98 -10.25 10.64
C GLN A 393 -11.11 -10.60 12.14
N PRO A 394 -10.88 -11.85 12.59
CA PRO A 394 -10.90 -12.20 14.01
C PRO A 394 -9.94 -11.35 14.86
N PHE A 395 -8.68 -11.21 14.42
CA PHE A 395 -7.69 -10.39 15.13
C PHE A 395 -8.04 -8.90 15.05
N ILE A 396 -8.53 -8.40 13.91
CA ILE A 396 -8.98 -7.02 13.77
C ILE A 396 -10.13 -6.72 14.75
N ASN A 397 -11.10 -7.64 14.88
CA ASN A 397 -12.21 -7.50 15.83
C ASN A 397 -11.71 -7.52 17.28
N TRP A 398 -10.82 -8.46 17.61
CA TRP A 398 -10.19 -8.55 18.92
C TRP A 398 -9.46 -7.25 19.31
N SER A 399 -8.68 -6.65 18.40
CA SER A 399 -8.00 -5.37 18.64
C SER A 399 -8.94 -4.18 18.87
N LYS A 400 -10.24 -4.35 18.59
CA LYS A 400 -11.31 -3.37 18.83
C LYS A 400 -12.18 -3.73 20.04
N GLY A 401 -11.80 -4.74 20.83
CA GLY A 401 -12.58 -5.22 21.96
C GLY A 401 -13.86 -5.98 21.57
N LYS A 402 -13.98 -6.42 20.32
CA LYS A 402 -15.10 -7.24 19.84
C LYS A 402 -14.77 -8.74 20.01
N PRO A 403 -15.77 -9.63 20.11
CA PRO A 403 -15.55 -11.07 20.14
C PRO A 403 -14.71 -11.54 18.95
N PHE A 404 -13.79 -12.49 19.20
CA PHE A 404 -12.86 -13.01 18.21
C PHE A 404 -13.59 -13.72 17.06
N PHE A 405 -14.62 -14.51 17.38
CA PHE A 405 -15.55 -15.09 16.40
C PHE A 405 -16.92 -14.42 16.52
N TRP A 406 -17.59 -14.21 15.38
CA TRP A 406 -18.96 -13.72 15.37
C TRP A 406 -19.88 -14.75 16.04
N ARG A 407 -20.33 -14.46 17.26
CA ARG A 407 -21.42 -15.20 17.89
C ARG A 407 -22.74 -14.64 17.34
N LYS A 408 -23.61 -15.51 16.79
CA LYS A 408 -25.03 -15.16 16.64
C LYS A 408 -25.51 -14.62 17.99
N PRO A 409 -26.29 -13.52 18.03
CA PRO A 409 -26.95 -13.12 19.27
C PRO A 409 -27.72 -14.33 19.80
N LYS A 410 -27.51 -14.69 21.08
CA LYS A 410 -28.39 -15.64 21.75
C LYS A 410 -29.78 -15.02 21.68
N GLU A 411 -30.71 -15.68 20.99
CA GLU A 411 -32.13 -15.40 21.17
C GLU A 411 -32.39 -15.54 22.67
N SER A 412 -32.83 -14.45 23.29
CA SER A 412 -33.30 -14.47 24.66
C SER A 412 -34.44 -15.47 24.73
N SER A 413 -34.22 -16.59 25.40
CA SER A 413 -35.26 -17.54 25.76
C SER A 413 -36.39 -16.75 26.43
N PRO A 414 -37.66 -16.89 26.00
CA PRO A 414 -38.76 -16.28 26.73
C PRO A 414 -38.74 -16.85 28.14
N SER A 415 -38.69 -15.96 29.13
CA SER A 415 -38.86 -16.32 30.53
C SER A 415 -40.20 -17.04 30.67
N THR A 416 -40.16 -18.35 30.93
CA THR A 416 -41.30 -19.08 31.45
C THR A 416 -41.56 -18.55 32.85
N ALA A 417 -42.51 -17.62 32.95
CA ALA A 417 -43.22 -17.36 34.18
C ALA A 417 -44.08 -18.60 34.47
N ALA A 418 -43.83 -19.23 35.61
CA ALA A 418 -44.73 -20.16 36.27
C ALA A 418 -44.82 -19.71 37.73
#